data_AF-A0A8H4N4P8-F1
#
_entry.id   AF-A0A8H4N4P8-F1
#
_cell.length_a   1.000
_cell.length_b   1.000
_cell.length_c   1.000
_cell.angle_alpha   90.00
_cell.angle_beta   90.00
_cell.angle_gamma   90.00
#
_symmetry.space_group_name_H-M   'P 1'
#
loop_
_entity.id
_entity.type
_entity.pdbx_description
1 polymer ?
#
loop_
_entity_poly.entity_id
_entity_poly.type
_entity_poly.pdbx_seq_one_letter_code
_entity_poly.pdbx_strand_id
1 'polypeptide(L)'
;MCFVISYPRVRTGLAARQRLAAAMSVHHHLDDDRNHTTRHRIAHQLHSTLTMPVPFEALLPYGIMLGFFGLSGAGMAKLRTLQNGGKRGRHSLDAWDRVMMERDRRLTGYLRGQTDIPQAPEGFELNNPWKLEKRIL
;
A
#
# COMPACT_ATOMS: atom_id res chain seq x y z
N MET A 1 55.79 4.50 84.76
CA MET A 1 55.45 3.17 84.20
C MET A 1 55.14 3.37 82.72
N CYS A 2 56.03 2.92 81.84
CA CYS A 2 55.91 3.05 80.38
C CYS A 2 54.96 1.98 79.82
N PHE A 3 53.99 2.39 79.00
CA PHE A 3 53.19 1.46 78.19
C PHE A 3 53.66 1.57 76.73
N VAL A 4 54.29 0.50 76.23
CA VAL A 4 54.74 0.35 74.84
C VAL A 4 53.56 -0.13 74.00
N ILE A 5 53.18 0.63 72.97
CA ILE A 5 52.18 0.22 71.97
C ILE A 5 52.90 -0.55 70.85
N SER A 6 52.67 -1.87 70.79
CA SER A 6 53.13 -2.74 69.71
C SER A 6 52.12 -2.75 68.55
N TYR A 7 52.55 -2.37 67.35
CA TYR A 7 51.82 -2.65 66.10
C TYR A 7 52.36 -3.93 65.45
N PRO A 8 51.52 -4.92 65.08
CA PRO A 8 51.97 -6.07 64.30
C PRO A 8 52.09 -5.71 62.80
N ARG A 9 53.29 -5.90 62.25
CA ARG A 9 53.59 -5.85 60.82
C ARG A 9 53.44 -7.25 60.22
N VAL A 10 52.46 -7.49 59.34
CA VAL A 10 52.30 -8.80 58.67
C VAL A 10 52.39 -8.67 57.15
N ARG A 11 53.34 -9.44 56.61
CA ARG A 11 53.69 -9.67 55.20
C ARG A 11 52.53 -10.25 54.40
N THR A 12 52.24 -9.73 53.20
CA THR A 12 51.78 -10.52 52.03
C THR A 12 51.75 -9.66 50.76
N GLY A 13 52.77 -9.75 49.89
CA GLY A 13 52.85 -8.96 48.65
C GLY A 13 53.22 -9.71 47.37
N LEU A 14 53.66 -10.98 47.45
CA LEU A 14 54.21 -11.69 46.30
C LEU A 14 53.22 -12.68 45.65
N ALA A 15 52.44 -13.41 46.45
CA ALA A 15 51.50 -14.43 45.95
C ALA A 15 50.27 -13.84 45.24
N ALA A 16 49.85 -12.63 45.62
CA ALA A 16 48.71 -11.95 44.99
C ALA A 16 49.04 -11.45 43.57
N ARG A 17 50.30 -11.04 43.33
CA ARG A 17 50.74 -10.52 42.03
C ARG A 17 50.87 -11.62 40.97
N GLN A 18 51.32 -12.82 41.36
CA GLN A 18 51.44 -13.97 40.44
C GLN A 18 50.07 -14.48 39.96
N ARG A 19 49.05 -14.44 40.83
CA ARG A 19 47.67 -14.81 40.46
C ARG A 19 47.04 -13.80 39.50
N LEU A 20 47.36 -12.51 39.65
CA LEU A 20 46.84 -11.44 38.81
C LEU A 20 47.50 -11.44 37.42
N ALA A 21 48.82 -11.71 37.35
CA ALA A 21 49.53 -11.88 36.08
C ALA A 21 49.08 -13.14 35.31
N ALA A 22 48.83 -14.26 36.01
CA ALA A 22 48.30 -15.47 35.40
C ALA A 22 46.85 -15.27 34.90
N ALA A 23 46.00 -14.57 35.66
CA ALA A 23 44.64 -14.24 35.23
C ALA A 23 44.62 -13.29 34.01
N MET A 24 45.58 -12.35 33.93
CA MET A 24 45.67 -11.40 32.81
C MET A 24 46.22 -12.04 31.53
N SER A 25 47.15 -13.01 31.66
CA SER A 25 47.63 -13.83 30.53
C SER A 25 46.57 -14.77 29.97
N VAL A 26 45.67 -15.30 30.82
CA VAL A 26 44.56 -16.15 30.40
C VAL A 26 43.47 -15.32 29.70
N HIS A 27 43.24 -14.08 30.14
CA HIS A 27 42.26 -13.20 29.52
C HIS A 27 42.62 -12.82 28.08
N HIS A 28 43.90 -12.52 27.81
CA HIS A 28 44.33 -12.04 26.50
C HIS A 28 44.26 -13.10 25.39
N HIS A 29 44.26 -14.39 25.74
CA HIS A 29 44.14 -15.51 24.79
C HIS A 29 42.68 -15.88 24.51
N LEU A 30 41.77 -15.65 25.47
CA LEU A 30 40.34 -15.95 25.33
C LEU A 30 39.55 -14.85 24.58
N ASP A 31 40.16 -13.68 24.35
CA ASP A 31 39.52 -12.57 23.66
C ASP A 31 39.52 -12.71 22.13
N ASP A 32 40.56 -13.35 21.56
CA ASP A 32 40.63 -13.62 20.10
C ASP A 32 39.57 -14.66 19.69
N ASP A 33 39.28 -15.61 20.60
CA ASP A 33 38.30 -16.66 20.35
C ASP A 33 36.84 -16.18 20.42
N ARG A 34 36.58 -15.21 21.31
CA ARG A 34 35.27 -14.57 21.39
C ARG A 34 34.98 -13.75 20.15
N ASN A 35 35.96 -13.12 19.52
CA ASN A 35 35.71 -12.21 18.41
C ASN A 35 35.29 -12.94 17.13
N HIS A 36 35.88 -14.10 16.81
CA HIS A 36 35.53 -14.84 15.57
C HIS A 36 34.17 -15.54 15.64
N THR A 37 33.85 -16.17 16.78
CA THR A 37 32.54 -16.81 17.00
C THR A 37 31.41 -15.79 17.09
N THR A 38 31.67 -14.67 17.75
CA THR A 38 30.70 -13.57 17.88
C THR A 38 30.45 -12.88 16.54
N ARG A 39 31.48 -12.71 15.69
CA ARG A 39 31.34 -12.18 14.33
C ARG A 39 30.53 -13.11 13.42
N HIS A 40 30.76 -14.43 13.47
CA HIS A 40 29.96 -15.39 12.69
C HIS A 40 28.49 -15.41 13.13
N ARG A 41 28.24 -15.32 14.44
CA ARG A 41 26.88 -15.18 14.99
C ARG A 41 26.20 -13.89 14.57
N ILE A 42 26.89 -12.76 14.70
CA ILE A 42 26.39 -11.45 14.26
C ILE A 42 26.15 -11.47 12.75
N ALA A 43 27.06 -12.04 11.95
CA ALA A 43 26.87 -12.17 10.51
C ALA A 43 25.62 -13.00 10.19
N HIS A 44 25.46 -14.19 10.76
CA HIS A 44 24.25 -15.01 10.55
C HIS A 44 22.97 -14.27 10.97
N GLN A 45 23.01 -13.51 12.06
CA GLN A 45 21.89 -12.72 12.55
C GLN A 45 21.56 -11.54 11.62
N LEU A 46 22.59 -10.86 11.09
CA LEU A 46 22.45 -9.78 10.11
C LEU A 46 21.83 -10.28 8.80
N HIS A 47 22.29 -11.43 8.30
CA HIS A 47 21.73 -12.06 7.11
C HIS A 47 20.28 -12.52 7.34
N SER A 48 19.88 -12.89 8.57
CA SER A 48 18.51 -13.31 8.90
C SER A 48 17.52 -12.13 9.11
N THR A 49 18.00 -10.96 9.52
CA THR A 49 17.16 -9.76 9.73
C THR A 49 17.02 -8.92 8.46
N LEU A 50 18.01 -8.97 7.56
CA LEU A 50 17.97 -8.31 6.26
C LEU A 50 17.13 -9.08 5.23
N THR A 51 16.64 -10.28 5.58
CA THR A 51 15.81 -11.16 4.74
C THR A 51 14.31 -11.06 5.01
N MET A 52 13.79 -9.92 5.46
CA MET A 52 12.34 -9.66 5.30
C MET A 52 12.10 -8.75 4.08
N PRO A 53 12.08 -9.33 2.85
CA PRO A 53 11.67 -8.60 1.66
C PRO A 53 10.17 -8.33 1.76
N VAL A 54 9.83 -7.16 2.31
CA VAL A 54 8.46 -6.60 2.42
C VAL A 54 7.48 -7.44 3.28
N PRO A 55 6.88 -6.87 4.34
CA PRO A 55 5.88 -7.57 5.13
C PRO A 55 4.54 -7.67 4.36
N PHE A 56 4.36 -8.74 3.59
CA PHE A 56 3.18 -8.98 2.75
C PHE A 56 1.86 -9.06 3.55
N GLU A 57 1.91 -9.45 4.82
CA GLU A 57 0.77 -9.46 5.74
C GLU A 57 0.15 -8.07 5.90
N ALA A 58 0.98 -7.01 5.89
CA ALA A 58 0.51 -5.63 5.94
C ALA A 58 -0.09 -5.16 4.59
N LEU A 59 0.18 -5.87 3.49
CA LEU A 59 -0.33 -5.56 2.15
C LEU A 59 -1.62 -6.30 1.81
N LEU A 60 -1.92 -7.43 2.47
CA LEU A 60 -3.18 -8.16 2.31
C LEU A 60 -4.43 -7.28 2.44
N PRO A 61 -4.60 -6.42 3.46
CA PRO A 61 -5.80 -5.57 3.55
C PRO A 61 -5.90 -4.61 2.37
N TYR A 62 -4.78 -4.03 1.93
CA TYR A 62 -4.76 -3.13 0.77
C TYR A 62 -5.02 -3.88 -0.54
N GLY A 63 -4.52 -5.11 -0.70
CA GLY A 63 -4.79 -5.95 -1.86
C GLY A 63 -6.27 -6.30 -1.98
N ILE A 64 -6.93 -6.61 -0.85
CA ILE A 64 -8.37 -6.86 -0.81
C ILE A 64 -9.15 -5.58 -1.18
N MET A 65 -8.79 -4.42 -0.62
CA MET A 65 -9.43 -3.15 -0.96
C MET A 65 -9.28 -2.80 -2.45
N LEU A 66 -8.08 -2.94 -3.00
CA LEU A 66 -7.82 -2.72 -4.42
C LEU A 66 -8.57 -3.73 -5.29
N GLY A 67 -8.67 -4.99 -4.85
CA GLY A 67 -9.44 -6.03 -5.53
C GLY A 67 -10.92 -5.69 -5.64
N PHE A 68 -11.58 -5.34 -4.53
CA PHE A 68 -12.99 -4.96 -4.55
C PHE A 68 -13.26 -3.62 -5.25
N PHE A 69 -12.37 -2.65 -5.10
CA PHE A 69 -12.47 -1.37 -5.82
C PHE A 69 -12.29 -1.58 -7.33
N GLY A 70 -11.32 -2.38 -7.73
CA GLY A 70 -11.08 -2.76 -9.12
C GLY A 70 -12.26 -3.55 -9.71
N LEU A 71 -12.79 -4.53 -8.98
CA LEU A 71 -13.96 -5.30 -9.40
C LEU A 71 -15.20 -4.40 -9.58
N SER A 72 -15.45 -3.51 -8.63
CA SER A 72 -16.58 -2.57 -8.69
C SER A 72 -16.42 -1.58 -9.85
N GLY A 73 -15.22 -1.03 -10.04
CA GLY A 73 -14.92 -0.10 -11.12
C GLY A 73 -15.05 -0.74 -12.49
N ALA A 74 -14.47 -1.93 -12.69
CA ALA A 74 -14.57 -2.68 -13.93
C ALA A 74 -16.01 -3.14 -14.22
N GLY A 75 -16.72 -3.62 -13.19
CA GLY A 75 -18.13 -4.00 -13.27
C GLY A 75 -19.00 -2.83 -13.73
N MET A 76 -18.87 -1.67 -13.07
CA MET A 76 -19.64 -0.48 -13.43
C MET A 76 -19.28 0.06 -14.82
N ALA A 77 -18.01 0.04 -15.20
CA ALA A 77 -17.57 0.42 -16.53
C ALA A 77 -18.20 -0.46 -17.62
N LYS A 78 -18.20 -1.79 -17.41
CA LYS A 78 -18.79 -2.74 -18.35
C LYS A 78 -20.31 -2.53 -18.47
N LEU A 79 -21.03 -2.45 -17.36
CA LEU A 79 -22.47 -2.21 -17.36
C LEU A 79 -22.81 -0.92 -18.11
N ARG A 80 -22.06 0.16 -17.87
CA ARG A 80 -22.29 1.44 -18.56
C ARG A 80 -22.03 1.36 -20.06
N THR A 81 -21.04 0.60 -20.51
CA THR A 81 -20.83 0.39 -21.94
C THR A 81 -21.95 -0.42 -22.58
N LEU A 82 -22.47 -1.44 -21.89
CA LEU A 82 -23.60 -2.25 -22.37
C LEU A 82 -24.89 -1.41 -22.46
N GLN A 83 -25.19 -0.63 -21.42
CA GLN A 83 -26.36 0.27 -21.40
C GLN A 83 -26.34 1.35 -22.47
N ASN A 84 -25.15 1.69 -22.99
CA ASN A 84 -24.95 2.68 -24.04
C ASN A 84 -24.79 2.06 -25.45
N GLY A 85 -25.08 0.76 -25.61
CA GLY A 85 -25.03 0.09 -26.91
C GLY A 85 -23.60 -0.12 -27.39
N GLY A 86 -22.67 -0.36 -26.46
CA GLY A 86 -21.25 -0.53 -26.73
C GLY A 86 -20.46 0.78 -26.84
N LYS A 87 -21.12 1.94 -26.81
CA LYS A 87 -20.47 3.25 -26.89
C LYS A 87 -20.03 3.74 -25.51
N ARG A 88 -18.96 4.54 -25.46
CA ARG A 88 -18.48 5.18 -24.21
C ARG A 88 -19.53 6.20 -23.74
N GLY A 89 -19.67 6.34 -22.42
CA GLY A 89 -20.56 7.33 -21.83
C GLY A 89 -20.05 8.75 -22.09
N ARG A 90 -20.93 9.63 -22.58
CA ARG A 90 -20.61 11.06 -22.77
C ARG A 90 -20.64 11.77 -21.42
N HIS A 91 -19.66 12.63 -21.17
CA HIS A 91 -19.58 13.47 -19.98
C HIS A 91 -19.79 14.93 -20.38
N SER A 92 -20.13 15.78 -19.40
CA SER A 92 -20.25 17.23 -19.60
C SER A 92 -21.30 17.63 -20.66
N LEU A 93 -22.48 17.00 -20.64
CA LEU A 93 -23.58 17.28 -21.57
C LEU A 93 -24.19 18.66 -21.32
N ASP A 94 -24.07 19.54 -22.32
CA ASP A 94 -24.70 20.85 -22.34
C ASP A 94 -26.19 20.77 -22.73
N ALA A 95 -26.86 21.93 -22.83
CA ALA A 95 -28.27 21.98 -23.20
C ALA A 95 -28.49 21.51 -24.65
N TRP A 96 -27.58 21.88 -25.57
CA TRP A 96 -27.65 21.50 -26.97
C TRP A 96 -27.53 19.99 -27.15
N ASP A 97 -26.53 19.37 -26.53
CA ASP A 97 -26.30 17.92 -26.55
C ASP A 97 -27.52 17.15 -26.06
N ARG A 98 -28.20 17.64 -25.02
CA ARG A 98 -29.43 16.99 -24.50
C ARG A 98 -30.55 17.01 -25.52
N VAL A 99 -30.75 18.13 -26.22
CA VAL A 99 -31.77 18.25 -27.27
C VAL A 99 -31.40 17.38 -28.48
N MET A 100 -30.12 17.34 -28.87
CA MET A 100 -29.66 16.48 -29.96
C MET A 100 -29.80 15.00 -29.63
N MET A 101 -29.50 14.58 -28.40
CA MET A 101 -29.70 13.19 -27.97
C MET A 101 -31.19 12.80 -27.95
N GLU A 102 -32.08 13.74 -27.61
CA GLU A 102 -33.53 13.51 -27.68
C GLU A 102 -34.03 13.43 -29.13
N ARG A 103 -33.46 14.24 -30.04
CA ARG A 103 -33.67 14.09 -31.48
C ARG A 103 -33.20 12.73 -31.98
N ASP A 104 -31.99 12.30 -31.62
CA ASP A 104 -31.43 11.03 -32.08
C ASP A 104 -32.24 9.83 -31.54
N ARG A 105 -32.75 9.93 -30.30
CA ARG A 105 -33.72 8.96 -29.76
C ARG A 105 -35.00 8.91 -30.59
N ARG A 106 -35.49 10.04 -31.09
CA ARG A 106 -36.69 10.10 -31.94
C ARG A 106 -36.44 9.56 -33.35
N LEU A 107 -35.21 9.67 -33.86
CA LEU A 107 -34.82 9.14 -35.17
C LEU A 107 -34.56 7.62 -35.13
N THR A 108 -33.95 7.12 -34.06
CA THR A 108 -33.43 5.74 -34.01
C THR A 108 -34.11 4.85 -32.97
N GLY A 109 -35.00 5.40 -32.14
CA GLY A 109 -35.59 4.71 -30.99
C GLY A 109 -34.64 4.52 -29.80
N TYR A 110 -33.36 4.87 -29.94
CA TYR A 110 -32.33 4.65 -28.92
C TYR A 110 -31.58 5.93 -28.58
N LEU A 111 -31.38 6.22 -27.29
CA LEU A 111 -30.77 7.48 -26.82
C LEU A 111 -29.33 7.71 -27.34
N ARG A 112 -28.65 6.65 -27.80
CA ARG A 112 -27.29 6.69 -28.36
C ARG A 112 -27.22 6.13 -29.80
N GLY A 113 -28.39 5.95 -30.42
CA GLY A 113 -28.46 5.52 -31.81
C GLY A 113 -27.93 6.62 -32.71
N GLN A 114 -27.14 6.24 -33.70
CA GLN A 114 -26.71 7.14 -34.78
C GLN A 114 -27.21 6.53 -36.07
N THR A 115 -27.67 7.37 -36.97
CA THR A 115 -28.13 6.99 -38.31
C THR A 115 -27.57 7.99 -39.31
N ASP A 116 -27.13 7.46 -40.44
CA ASP A 116 -26.57 8.17 -41.58
C ASP A 116 -27.54 8.22 -42.77
N ILE A 117 -28.78 7.77 -42.58
CA ILE A 117 -29.80 7.73 -43.63
C ILE A 117 -30.17 9.18 -44.03
N PRO A 118 -30.12 9.54 -45.34
CA PRO A 118 -30.39 10.90 -45.78
C PRO A 118 -31.85 11.36 -45.60
N GLN A 119 -32.81 10.42 -45.70
CA GLN A 119 -34.22 10.69 -45.47
C GLN A 119 -34.64 10.19 -44.09
N ALA A 120 -35.40 11.01 -43.35
CA ALA A 120 -35.89 10.64 -42.04
C ALA A 120 -36.91 9.49 -42.13
N PRO A 121 -36.98 8.62 -41.11
CA PRO A 121 -37.97 7.56 -41.08
C PRO A 121 -39.38 8.13 -41.01
N GLU A 122 -40.32 7.40 -41.63
CA GLU A 122 -41.74 7.75 -41.62
C GLU A 122 -42.25 7.87 -40.17
N GLY A 123 -43.08 8.91 -39.91
CA GLY A 123 -43.59 9.21 -38.57
C GLY A 123 -42.68 10.10 -37.71
N PHE A 124 -41.44 10.38 -38.11
CA PHE A 124 -40.61 11.40 -37.44
C PHE A 124 -41.27 12.79 -37.46
N GLU A 125 -42.01 13.10 -38.53
CA GLU A 125 -42.77 14.34 -38.69
C GLU A 125 -43.80 14.58 -37.58
N LEU A 126 -44.39 13.49 -37.06
CA LEU A 126 -45.47 13.53 -36.08
C LEU A 126 -44.97 13.36 -34.64
N ASN A 127 -43.69 13.03 -34.43
CA ASN A 127 -43.18 12.59 -33.14
C ASN A 127 -42.59 13.72 -32.27
N ASN A 128 -43.06 14.96 -32.43
CA ASN A 128 -42.53 16.12 -31.71
C ASN A 128 -43.24 16.37 -30.36
N PRO A 129 -42.70 15.92 -29.21
CA PRO A 129 -43.31 16.17 -27.92
C PRO A 129 -43.03 17.60 -27.45
N TRP A 130 -44.09 18.30 -27.07
CA TRP A 130 -43.97 19.52 -26.27
C TRP A 130 -43.96 19.14 -24.79
N LYS A 131 -42.89 19.52 -24.09
CA LYS A 131 -42.77 19.28 -22.65
C LYS A 131 -43.66 20.26 -21.91
N LEU A 132 -44.63 19.75 -21.15
CA LEU A 132 -45.46 20.55 -20.26
C LEU A 132 -44.80 20.59 -18.88
N GLU A 133 -44.62 21.78 -18.34
CA GLU A 133 -44.18 21.98 -16.97
C GLU A 133 -45.38 22.24 -16.05
N LYS A 134 -45.28 21.83 -14.79
CA LYS A 134 -46.26 22.24 -13.78
C LYS A 134 -46.05 23.71 -13.45
N ARG A 135 -47.15 24.42 -13.15
CA ARG A 135 -47.10 25.79 -12.63
C ARG A 135 -46.21 25.82 -11.38
N ILE A 136 -45.21 26.70 -11.40
CA ILE A 136 -44.37 26.99 -10.25
C ILE A 136 -45.18 27.92 -9.34
N LEU A 137 -45.47 27.48 -8.12
CA LEU A 137 -46.20 28.22 -7.08
C LEU A 137 -45.24 28.63 -5.96
#